data_AF-A0A7L3I2M4-F1
#
_entry.id   AF-A0A7L3I2M4-F1
#
_cell.length_a   1.000
_cell.length_b   1.000
_cell.length_c   1.000
_cell.angle_alpha   90.00
_cell.angle_beta   90.00
_cell.angle_gamma   90.00
#
_symmetry.space_group_name_H-M   'P 1'
#
loop_
_entity.id
_entity.type
_entity.pdbx_description
1 polymer ?
#
loop_
_entity_poly.entity_id
_entity_poly.type
_entity_poly.pdbx_seq_one_letter_code
_entity_poly.pdbx_strand_id
1 'polypeptide(L)'
;TGLAKAKQLGLEVFHAGTALKDGKVVTSGGRVLTVTAVKEDLPAALQEANLGVATIHFQGAIYRRDIGYRAIAFLRQSRGLTYKNSGVDIEAGNALVQKIKPLAAATSRSGCNAELGGFAGLFDLRAAGYRDPILVSGTDGVGTKLKIAQECQKHDTIGQDLVAMCVNDILAQGAEPLFFLDYFACGKLDVQAAQGVIAGIADACRKAGCALLGGETAEMPGMYPPGEYDLAGFAVGAVERGQMLPQLDRIAEGDVVIGVASSGVHSNGYSLVRKIVEKSSLDLSSRVGVSGDQTLGELLLTPTKLYSKTLLPVLRSGHVRAYAHITGGGLLENIPRVLPESCGVVLDALTWKIPEIFCWLYKEGNLSEEEMARTFNCGLGAVLVVQKEMAQQVLSDIQAHEPAWLIGKVVSLQKGSDNVQVLNLHRALQANRSLCVHSHIQGKIQTGKVKVAVLISGTGSNLQALINSTKKDISFAQIVLVISNKVGVEGLRKAEKAGIPTRVIEHTRFQSRTEFDSAVDKVLEEFSVELICLAGFMRILSGPFVKKWEGE
;
A
#
# COMPACT_ATOMS: atom_id res chain seq x y z
N THR A 1 4.12 3.77 70.79
CA THR A 1 3.39 3.92 69.51
C THR A 1 3.96 5.03 68.62
N GLY A 2 4.65 6.06 69.14
CA GLY A 2 5.27 7.10 68.29
C GLY A 2 4.33 8.22 67.80
N LEU A 3 3.03 8.10 68.11
CA LEU A 3 1.98 9.04 67.72
C LEU A 3 2.24 10.48 68.19
N ALA A 4 2.75 10.66 69.42
CA ALA A 4 3.08 11.98 69.95
C ALA A 4 4.24 12.64 69.18
N LYS A 5 5.20 11.84 68.69
CA LYS A 5 6.36 12.32 67.93
C LYS A 5 5.95 12.77 66.52
N ALA A 6 5.05 12.03 65.86
CA ALA A 6 4.45 12.46 64.60
C ALA A 6 3.70 13.80 64.74
N LYS A 7 2.94 13.99 65.83
CA LYS A 7 2.26 15.27 66.13
C LYS A 7 3.25 16.42 66.37
N GLN A 8 4.36 16.16 67.06
CA GLN A 8 5.42 17.16 67.27
C GLN A 8 6.10 17.61 65.97
N LEU A 9 6.11 16.75 64.94
CA LEU A 9 6.59 17.09 63.60
C LEU A 9 5.55 17.89 62.78
N GLY A 10 4.43 18.30 63.38
CA GLY A 10 3.37 19.05 62.70
C GLY A 10 2.51 18.20 61.78
N LEU A 11 2.50 16.87 61.96
CA LEU A 11 1.77 15.94 61.11
C LEU A 11 0.43 15.54 61.72
N GLU A 12 -0.57 15.40 60.86
CA GLU A 12 -1.89 14.93 61.27
C GLU A 12 -1.94 13.40 61.19
N VAL A 13 -2.30 12.77 62.30
CA VAL A 13 -2.44 11.31 62.37
C VAL A 13 -3.90 10.95 62.61
N PHE A 14 -4.50 10.32 61.61
CA PHE A 14 -5.88 9.84 61.64
C PHE A 14 -5.93 8.37 62.00
N HIS A 15 -6.86 8.05 62.90
CA HIS A 15 -7.16 6.70 63.32
C HIS A 15 -8.23 6.10 62.39
N ALA A 16 -7.84 5.16 61.53
CA ALA A 16 -8.74 4.58 60.52
C ALA A 16 -9.19 3.16 60.90
N GLY A 17 -8.25 2.32 61.33
CA GLY A 17 -8.49 0.91 61.66
C GLY A 17 -8.10 0.63 63.10
N THR A 18 -8.55 1.45 64.04
CA THR A 18 -8.31 1.28 65.49
C THR A 18 -9.61 1.24 66.27
N ALA A 19 -9.64 0.49 67.36
CA ALA A 19 -10.76 0.44 68.32
C ALA A 19 -10.24 0.58 69.75
N LEU A 20 -11.12 0.96 70.68
CA LEU A 20 -10.81 0.95 72.12
C LEU A 20 -11.30 -0.36 72.73
N LYS A 21 -10.42 -1.15 73.34
CA LYS A 21 -10.77 -2.35 74.12
C LYS A 21 -10.06 -2.30 75.46
N ASP A 22 -10.81 -2.44 76.55
CA ASP A 22 -10.28 -2.45 77.92
C ASP A 22 -9.35 -1.25 78.22
N GLY A 23 -9.76 -0.06 77.76
CA GLY A 23 -9.00 1.19 77.92
C GLY A 23 -7.73 1.30 77.05
N LYS A 24 -7.45 0.33 76.18
CA LYS A 24 -6.30 0.33 75.26
C LYS A 24 -6.75 0.46 73.81
N VAL A 25 -5.99 1.24 73.04
CA VAL A 25 -6.19 1.34 71.59
C VAL A 25 -5.59 0.11 70.92
N VAL A 26 -6.42 -0.63 70.19
CA VAL A 26 -6.05 -1.85 69.45
C VAL A 26 -6.30 -1.67 67.96
N THR A 27 -5.62 -2.46 67.13
CA THR A 27 -5.89 -2.54 65.68
C THR A 27 -7.24 -3.23 65.43
N SER A 28 -8.05 -2.70 64.51
CA SER A 28 -9.38 -3.20 64.15
C SER A 28 -9.63 -3.21 62.62
N GLY A 29 -8.58 -3.13 61.81
CA GLY A 29 -8.66 -3.15 60.34
C GLY A 29 -7.30 -3.10 59.66
N GLY A 30 -7.26 -3.33 58.35
CA GLY A 30 -6.01 -3.41 57.58
C GLY A 30 -5.30 -2.07 57.34
N ARG A 31 -6.04 -0.94 57.32
CA ARG A 31 -5.48 0.42 57.28
C ARG A 31 -5.60 1.04 58.67
N VAL A 32 -4.57 0.86 59.49
CA VAL A 32 -4.64 1.19 60.93
C VAL A 32 -4.60 2.70 61.16
N LEU A 33 -3.63 3.39 60.57
CA LEU A 33 -3.41 4.84 60.71
C LEU A 33 -3.18 5.48 59.35
N THR A 34 -3.51 6.76 59.23
CA THR A 34 -3.13 7.60 58.09
C THR A 34 -2.34 8.79 58.62
N VAL A 35 -1.15 9.00 58.09
CA VAL A 35 -0.29 10.14 58.44
C VAL A 35 -0.32 11.10 57.26
N THR A 36 -0.78 12.32 57.51
CA THR A 36 -0.94 13.35 56.50
C THR A 36 0.03 14.48 56.77
N ALA A 37 0.72 14.91 55.72
CA ALA A 37 1.53 16.11 55.71
C ALA A 37 0.96 17.08 54.68
N VAL A 38 1.00 18.38 54.98
CA VAL A 38 0.60 19.45 54.06
C VAL A 38 1.85 20.27 53.75
N LYS A 39 2.19 20.40 52.47
CA LYS A 39 3.31 21.19 51.94
C LYS A 39 2.89 21.86 50.63
N GLU A 40 3.71 22.78 50.15
CA GLU A 40 3.47 23.52 48.91
C GLU A 40 3.60 22.64 47.65
N ASP A 41 4.36 21.55 47.73
CA ASP A 41 4.53 20.58 46.64
C ASP A 41 4.37 19.12 47.09
N LEU A 42 3.93 18.27 46.16
CA LEU A 42 3.63 16.86 46.41
C LEU A 42 4.88 16.04 46.81
N PRO A 43 6.07 16.19 46.19
CA PRO A 43 7.30 15.55 46.65
C PRO A 43 7.64 15.85 48.12
N ALA A 44 7.60 17.12 48.53
CA ALA A 44 7.86 17.53 49.90
C ALA A 44 6.81 16.97 50.86
N ALA A 45 5.52 17.01 50.49
CA ALA A 45 4.44 16.42 51.30
C ALA A 45 4.64 14.91 51.50
N LEU A 46 5.04 14.18 50.46
CA LEU A 46 5.28 12.73 50.54
C LEU A 46 6.52 12.38 51.37
N GLN A 47 7.60 13.16 51.24
CA GLN A 47 8.80 12.97 52.06
C GLN A 47 8.46 13.17 53.55
N GLU A 48 7.77 14.26 53.86
CA GLU A 48 7.40 14.60 55.24
C GLU A 48 6.43 13.56 55.84
N ALA A 49 5.42 13.12 55.07
CA ALA A 49 4.52 12.06 55.51
C ALA A 49 5.28 10.75 55.79
N ASN A 50 6.25 10.38 54.95
CA ASN A 50 7.07 9.18 55.17
C ASN A 50 7.96 9.30 56.42
N LEU A 51 8.52 10.47 56.71
CA LEU A 51 9.24 10.73 57.96
C LEU A 51 8.34 10.54 59.17
N GLY A 52 7.11 11.08 59.12
CA GLY A 52 6.10 10.88 60.16
C GLY A 52 5.73 9.43 60.39
N VAL A 53 5.44 8.71 59.31
CA VAL A 53 5.15 7.27 59.34
C VAL A 53 6.29 6.49 59.99
N ALA A 54 7.55 6.85 59.69
CA ALA A 54 8.72 6.20 60.26
C ALA A 54 8.88 6.42 61.77
N THR A 55 8.17 7.38 62.39
CA THR A 55 8.19 7.56 63.85
C THR A 55 7.18 6.68 64.59
N ILE A 56 6.19 6.10 63.89
CA ILE A 56 5.09 5.35 64.48
C ILE A 56 5.39 3.86 64.42
N HIS A 57 5.33 3.17 65.56
CA HIS A 57 5.64 1.73 65.66
C HIS A 57 4.70 0.99 66.61
N PHE A 58 4.26 -0.20 66.18
CA PHE A 58 3.53 -1.20 66.96
C PHE A 58 3.75 -2.59 66.35
N GLN A 59 3.46 -3.65 67.11
CA GLN A 59 3.67 -5.03 66.68
C GLN A 59 2.87 -5.35 65.40
N GLY A 60 3.55 -5.87 64.38
CA GLY A 60 2.92 -6.22 63.09
C GLY A 60 2.66 -5.04 62.15
N ALA A 61 3.17 -3.84 62.44
CA ALA A 61 3.01 -2.68 61.56
C ALA A 61 3.72 -2.85 60.21
N ILE A 62 3.01 -2.56 59.12
CA ILE A 62 3.54 -2.51 57.73
C ILE A 62 3.32 -1.10 57.18
N TYR A 63 4.35 -0.51 56.58
CA TYR A 63 4.31 0.86 56.07
C TYR A 63 4.19 0.88 54.54
N ARG A 64 3.11 1.47 54.04
CA ARG A 64 2.88 1.71 52.60
C ARG A 64 3.62 2.97 52.15
N ARG A 65 4.85 2.80 51.65
CA ARG A 65 5.69 3.90 51.14
C ARG A 65 5.43 4.27 49.68
N ASP A 66 4.59 3.51 48.98
CA ASP A 66 4.25 3.68 47.56
C ASP A 66 3.13 4.69 47.29
N ILE A 67 2.49 5.21 48.34
CA ILE A 67 1.39 6.18 48.23
C ILE A 67 1.92 7.47 47.59
N GLY A 68 1.22 7.98 46.58
CA GLY A 68 1.54 9.24 45.90
C GLY A 68 2.60 9.19 44.79
N TYR A 69 3.39 8.11 44.67
CA TYR A 69 4.41 7.99 43.63
C TYR A 69 3.85 8.07 42.20
N ARG A 70 2.65 7.53 41.96
CA ARG A 70 1.96 7.64 40.64
C ARG A 70 1.57 9.07 40.30
N ALA A 71 1.26 9.90 41.30
CA ALA A 71 0.88 11.29 41.09
C ALA A 71 2.10 12.18 40.75
N ILE A 72 3.30 11.87 41.27
CA ILE A 72 4.55 12.52 40.83
C ILE A 72 4.81 12.26 39.35
N ALA A 73 4.63 11.02 38.88
CA ALA A 73 4.80 10.69 37.47
C ALA A 73 3.80 11.43 36.57
N PHE A 74 2.55 11.56 37.02
CA PHE A 74 1.50 12.29 36.32
C PHE A 74 1.76 13.81 36.25
N LEU A 75 2.30 14.41 37.31
CA LEU A 75 2.63 15.85 37.32
C LEU A 75 3.84 16.21 36.44
N ARG A 76 4.67 15.22 36.07
CA ARG A 76 5.82 15.41 35.17
C ARG A 76 5.47 15.26 33.68
N GLN A 77 4.25 14.89 33.33
CA GLN A 77 3.81 14.85 31.93
C GLN A 77 3.42 16.25 31.44
N SER A 78 3.99 16.67 30.30
CA SER A 78 3.67 17.93 29.64
C SER A 78 2.21 17.97 29.17
N ARG A 79 1.44 18.98 29.60
CA ARG A 79 0.01 19.15 29.29
C ARG A 79 -0.28 20.08 28.09
N GLY A 80 0.57 20.06 27.07
CA GLY A 80 0.33 20.79 25.82
C GLY A 80 -0.04 19.82 24.71
N LEU A 81 -1.22 19.98 24.09
CA LEU A 81 -1.46 19.42 22.76
C LEU A 81 -0.55 20.19 21.79
N THR A 82 0.40 19.50 21.18
CA THR A 82 1.22 20.05 20.10
C THR A 82 0.70 19.49 18.78
N TYR A 83 0.94 20.21 17.68
CA TYR A 83 0.61 19.72 16.34
C TYR A 83 1.32 18.38 16.04
N LYS A 84 2.52 18.19 16.60
CA LYS A 84 3.26 16.92 16.61
C LYS A 84 2.54 15.80 17.36
N ASN A 85 1.88 16.11 18.49
CA ASN A 85 1.04 15.14 19.23
C ASN A 85 -0.26 14.78 18.47
N SER A 86 -0.69 15.60 17.51
CA SER A 86 -1.76 15.28 16.56
C SER A 86 -1.27 14.43 15.37
N GLY A 87 0.03 14.10 15.33
CA GLY A 87 0.65 13.23 14.33
C GLY A 87 1.21 13.96 13.10
N VAL A 88 1.47 15.27 13.19
CA VAL A 88 2.08 16.06 12.10
C VAL A 88 3.46 16.58 12.50
N ASP A 89 4.50 16.16 11.80
CA ASP A 89 5.90 16.49 12.12
C ASP A 89 6.48 17.55 11.15
N ILE A 90 6.33 18.81 11.53
CA ILE A 90 6.84 19.97 10.77
C ILE A 90 8.37 19.87 10.56
N GLU A 91 9.12 19.32 11.51
CA GLU A 91 10.57 19.16 11.39
C GLU A 91 10.93 18.15 10.30
N ALA A 92 10.17 17.04 10.21
CA ALA A 92 10.33 16.04 9.17
C ALA A 92 9.99 16.60 7.79
N GLY A 93 8.91 17.39 7.67
CA GLY A 93 8.55 18.11 6.46
C GLY A 93 9.66 19.08 6.00
N ASN A 94 10.19 19.90 6.92
CA ASN A 94 11.29 20.81 6.60
C ASN A 94 12.57 20.06 6.18
N ALA A 95 12.88 18.93 6.82
CA ALA A 95 14.02 18.10 6.44
C ALA A 95 13.85 17.51 5.04
N LEU A 96 12.63 17.08 4.68
CA LEU A 96 12.31 16.60 3.33
C LEU A 96 12.54 17.71 2.30
N VAL A 97 12.03 18.92 2.54
CA VAL A 97 12.19 20.08 1.65
C VAL A 97 13.67 20.36 1.34
N GLN A 98 14.56 20.33 2.34
CA GLN A 98 15.99 20.56 2.10
C GLN A 98 16.63 19.48 1.22
N LYS A 99 16.18 18.22 1.33
CA LYS A 99 16.70 17.11 0.52
C LYS A 99 16.22 17.15 -0.92
N ILE A 100 15.01 17.65 -1.18
CA ILE A 100 14.41 17.66 -2.52
C ILE A 100 14.74 18.92 -3.32
N LYS A 101 15.16 20.01 -2.67
CA LYS A 101 15.59 21.26 -3.33
C LYS A 101 16.55 21.06 -4.51
N PRO A 102 17.65 20.27 -4.38
CA PRO A 102 18.54 20.01 -5.52
C PRO A 102 17.87 19.24 -6.65
N LEU A 103 16.92 18.35 -6.34
CA LEU A 103 16.20 17.54 -7.32
C LEU A 103 15.30 18.41 -8.18
N ALA A 104 14.56 19.33 -7.56
CA ALA A 104 13.72 20.31 -8.25
C ALA A 104 14.56 21.29 -9.07
N ALA A 105 15.65 21.83 -8.52
CA ALA A 105 16.54 22.74 -9.25
C ALA A 105 17.12 22.09 -10.52
N ALA A 106 17.39 20.78 -10.51
CA ALA A 106 17.85 20.03 -11.68
C ALA A 106 16.81 19.92 -12.81
N THR A 107 15.55 20.31 -12.57
CA THR A 107 14.48 20.36 -13.57
C THR A 107 14.33 21.73 -14.25
N SER A 108 15.17 22.69 -13.90
CA SER A 108 15.15 24.05 -14.47
C SER A 108 15.18 24.04 -15.99
N ARG A 109 14.46 24.98 -16.60
CA ARG A 109 14.39 25.15 -18.05
C ARG A 109 14.19 26.62 -18.41
N SER A 110 14.24 26.94 -19.71
CA SER A 110 13.90 28.29 -20.16
C SER A 110 12.50 28.67 -19.69
N GLY A 111 12.38 29.83 -19.05
CA GLY A 111 11.16 30.30 -18.40
C GLY A 111 11.09 30.02 -16.89
N CYS A 112 11.92 29.15 -16.32
CA CYS A 112 11.88 28.85 -14.88
C CYS A 112 13.16 28.20 -14.31
N ASN A 113 13.67 28.75 -13.19
CA ASN A 113 14.84 28.21 -12.46
C ASN A 113 14.48 27.19 -11.35
N ALA A 114 13.22 26.74 -11.28
CA ALA A 114 12.73 25.68 -10.37
C ALA A 114 13.26 25.77 -8.92
N GLU A 115 13.08 26.92 -8.26
CA GLU A 115 13.52 27.15 -6.88
C GLU A 115 12.39 26.85 -5.88
N LEU A 116 12.61 25.89 -4.96
CA LEU A 116 11.66 25.54 -3.91
C LEU A 116 11.85 26.39 -2.64
N GLY A 117 10.74 26.74 -1.99
CA GLY A 117 10.71 27.42 -0.68
C GLY A 117 10.08 28.81 -0.67
N GLY A 118 9.68 29.33 -1.83
CA GLY A 118 8.84 30.54 -1.94
C GLY A 118 7.35 30.23 -1.76
N PHE A 119 6.51 31.28 -1.78
CA PHE A 119 5.04 31.14 -1.70
C PHE A 119 4.42 30.52 -2.95
N ALA A 120 5.03 30.75 -4.12
CA ALA A 120 4.60 30.23 -5.41
C ALA A 120 5.78 30.18 -6.37
N GLY A 121 5.74 29.26 -7.33
CA GLY A 121 6.68 29.26 -8.44
C GLY A 121 6.20 30.15 -9.59
N LEU A 122 7.14 30.69 -10.36
CA LEU A 122 6.89 31.56 -11.50
C LEU A 122 7.40 30.91 -12.78
N PHE A 123 6.66 31.11 -13.88
CA PHE A 123 7.06 30.64 -15.21
C PHE A 123 6.86 31.75 -16.25
N ASP A 124 7.95 32.15 -16.92
CA ASP A 124 7.95 33.15 -17.98
C ASP A 124 7.76 32.49 -19.35
N LEU A 125 6.57 32.64 -19.91
CA LEU A 125 6.21 32.10 -21.23
C LEU A 125 7.00 32.73 -22.38
N ARG A 126 7.31 34.03 -22.28
CA ARG A 126 8.07 34.74 -23.32
C ARG A 126 9.52 34.27 -23.33
N ALA A 127 10.12 34.12 -22.15
CA ALA A 127 11.46 33.54 -22.02
C ALA A 127 11.50 32.06 -22.46
N ALA A 128 10.39 31.33 -22.30
CA ALA A 128 10.26 29.98 -22.84
C ALA A 128 10.06 29.92 -24.37
N GLY A 129 9.94 31.07 -25.05
CA GLY A 129 9.90 31.18 -26.51
C GLY A 129 8.50 31.31 -27.12
N TYR A 130 7.46 31.42 -26.30
CA TYR A 130 6.08 31.55 -26.78
C TYR A 130 5.73 32.98 -27.21
N ARG A 131 4.86 33.10 -28.22
CA ARG A 131 4.36 34.38 -28.75
C ARG A 131 2.90 34.63 -28.39
N ASP A 132 2.00 33.71 -28.74
CA ASP A 132 0.57 33.77 -28.39
C ASP A 132 0.10 32.38 -27.88
N PRO A 133 0.60 31.98 -26.69
CA PRO A 133 0.31 30.66 -26.15
C PRO A 133 -1.11 30.56 -25.59
N ILE A 134 -1.70 29.38 -25.74
CA ILE A 134 -2.81 28.89 -24.93
C ILE A 134 -2.23 27.94 -23.88
N LEU A 135 -2.55 28.19 -22.61
CA LEU A 135 -2.18 27.29 -21.53
C LEU A 135 -3.14 26.11 -21.46
N VAL A 136 -2.57 24.92 -21.31
CA VAL A 136 -3.30 23.67 -21.14
C VAL A 136 -2.88 23.08 -19.81
N SER A 137 -3.83 22.82 -18.94
CA SER A 137 -3.58 22.20 -17.64
C SER A 137 -4.25 20.83 -17.54
N GLY A 138 -3.58 19.89 -16.89
CA GLY A 138 -4.12 18.58 -16.55
C GLY A 138 -3.78 18.22 -15.11
N THR A 139 -4.65 17.46 -14.46
CA THR A 139 -4.39 16.89 -13.15
C THR A 139 -4.78 15.43 -13.14
N ASP A 140 -3.96 14.61 -12.50
CA ASP A 140 -4.22 13.19 -12.35
C ASP A 140 -3.53 12.64 -11.09
N GLY A 141 -3.93 11.45 -10.68
CA GLY A 141 -3.26 10.65 -9.67
C GLY A 141 -2.64 9.38 -10.26
N VAL A 142 -1.92 8.63 -9.43
CA VAL A 142 -1.38 7.32 -9.83
C VAL A 142 -2.46 6.23 -9.76
N GLY A 143 -3.42 6.37 -8.85
CA GLY A 143 -4.47 5.38 -8.62
C GLY A 143 -3.99 4.14 -7.88
N THR A 144 -4.68 3.02 -8.05
CA THR A 144 -4.48 1.82 -7.22
C THR A 144 -3.17 1.06 -7.47
N LYS A 145 -2.34 1.51 -8.43
CA LYS A 145 -0.94 1.08 -8.56
C LYS A 145 -0.11 1.40 -7.31
N LEU A 146 -0.48 2.45 -6.57
CA LEU A 146 0.13 2.80 -5.27
C LEU A 146 0.09 1.65 -4.26
N LYS A 147 -0.96 0.82 -4.28
CA LYS A 147 -1.07 -0.33 -3.37
C LYS A 147 0.01 -1.38 -3.64
N ILE A 148 0.33 -1.62 -4.92
CA ILE A 148 1.42 -2.55 -5.29
C ILE A 148 2.77 -1.96 -4.88
N ALA A 149 2.98 -0.66 -5.11
CA ALA A 149 4.21 0.02 -4.71
C ALA A 149 4.45 -0.03 -3.19
N GLN A 150 3.40 0.21 -2.41
CA GLN A 150 3.42 0.12 -0.95
C GLN A 150 3.69 -1.30 -0.46
N GLU A 151 3.04 -2.31 -1.04
CA GLU A 151 3.24 -3.71 -0.69
C GLU A 151 4.65 -4.21 -1.04
N CYS A 152 5.20 -3.78 -2.18
CA CYS A 152 6.57 -4.11 -2.60
C CYS A 152 7.65 -3.24 -1.94
N GLN A 153 7.29 -2.19 -1.20
CA GLN A 153 8.22 -1.16 -0.69
C GLN A 153 9.10 -0.53 -1.79
N LYS A 154 8.51 -0.26 -2.96
CA LYS A 154 9.18 0.31 -4.14
C LYS A 154 8.50 1.60 -4.55
N HIS A 155 9.15 2.72 -4.25
CA HIS A 155 8.56 4.07 -4.35
C HIS A 155 9.26 4.97 -5.38
N ASP A 156 10.41 4.55 -5.88
CA ASP A 156 11.32 5.31 -6.73
C ASP A 156 10.81 5.52 -8.16
N THR A 157 9.95 4.64 -8.67
CA THR A 157 9.39 4.74 -10.03
C THR A 157 7.99 5.35 -10.10
N ILE A 158 7.25 5.36 -8.98
CA ILE A 158 5.86 5.84 -8.92
C ILE A 158 5.74 7.33 -9.23
N GLY A 159 6.76 8.11 -8.91
CA GLY A 159 6.82 9.52 -9.30
C GLY A 159 6.77 9.71 -10.83
N GLN A 160 7.34 8.78 -11.61
CA GLN A 160 7.25 8.82 -13.06
C GLN A 160 5.84 8.50 -13.55
N ASP A 161 5.14 7.55 -12.92
CA ASP A 161 3.74 7.27 -13.24
C ASP A 161 2.88 8.52 -13.07
N LEU A 162 3.05 9.25 -11.95
CA LEU A 162 2.30 10.47 -11.67
C LEU A 162 2.51 11.55 -12.74
N VAL A 163 3.78 11.82 -13.09
CA VAL A 163 4.11 12.81 -14.11
C VAL A 163 3.59 12.37 -15.47
N ALA A 164 3.80 11.11 -15.84
CA ALA A 164 3.43 10.58 -17.15
C ALA A 164 1.92 10.67 -17.41
N MET A 165 1.09 10.35 -16.40
CA MET A 165 -0.36 10.47 -16.51
C MET A 165 -0.77 11.90 -16.92
N CYS A 166 -0.24 12.91 -16.23
CA CYS A 166 -0.60 14.30 -16.50
C CYS A 166 0.01 14.85 -17.80
N VAL A 167 1.31 14.61 -18.04
CA VAL A 167 2.01 15.23 -19.19
C VAL A 167 1.60 14.59 -20.51
N ASN A 168 1.27 13.30 -20.52
CA ASN A 168 0.79 12.65 -21.74
C ASN A 168 -0.65 13.09 -22.09
N ASP A 169 -1.46 13.47 -21.12
CA ASP A 169 -2.82 13.97 -21.35
C ASP A 169 -2.81 15.35 -22.02
N ILE A 170 -1.97 16.27 -21.56
CA ILE A 170 -1.90 17.60 -22.17
C ILE A 170 -1.35 17.56 -23.62
N LEU A 171 -0.62 16.50 -24.00
CA LEU A 171 -0.23 16.28 -25.40
C LEU A 171 -1.43 16.04 -26.32
N ALA A 172 -2.57 15.58 -25.80
CA ALA A 172 -3.80 15.45 -26.59
C ALA A 172 -4.33 16.79 -27.10
N GLN A 173 -3.90 17.89 -26.48
CA GLN A 173 -4.16 19.25 -26.94
C GLN A 173 -3.02 19.82 -27.81
N GLY A 174 -1.98 19.03 -28.09
CA GLY A 174 -0.76 19.49 -28.77
C GLY A 174 0.16 20.33 -27.88
N ALA A 175 -0.05 20.33 -26.56
CA ALA A 175 0.69 21.18 -25.65
C ALA A 175 2.03 20.58 -25.24
N GLU A 176 3.06 21.42 -25.19
CA GLU A 176 4.34 21.09 -24.60
C GLU A 176 4.27 21.24 -23.08
N PRO A 177 4.65 20.23 -22.28
CA PRO A 177 4.73 20.37 -20.83
C PRO A 177 5.74 21.44 -20.42
N LEU A 178 5.34 22.41 -19.61
CA LEU A 178 6.19 23.51 -19.13
C LEU A 178 6.62 23.28 -17.68
N PHE A 179 5.66 23.07 -16.80
CA PHE A 179 5.93 22.84 -15.39
C PHE A 179 4.94 21.86 -14.76
N PHE A 180 5.33 21.33 -13.61
CA PHE A 180 4.63 20.34 -12.84
C PHE A 180 4.56 20.74 -11.38
N LEU A 181 3.45 20.43 -10.72
CA LEU A 181 3.31 20.48 -9.26
C LEU A 181 2.83 19.15 -8.72
N ASP A 182 3.22 18.81 -7.50
CA ASP A 182 2.78 17.60 -6.81
C ASP A 182 2.13 17.88 -5.45
N TYR A 183 1.21 17.01 -5.07
CA TYR A 183 0.60 16.97 -3.74
C TYR A 183 0.75 15.56 -3.18
N PHE A 184 1.52 15.45 -2.10
CA PHE A 184 1.80 14.21 -1.39
C PHE A 184 0.99 14.18 -0.09
N ALA A 185 0.05 13.24 0.03
CA ALA A 185 -0.75 13.04 1.24
C ALA A 185 -0.40 11.70 1.88
N CYS A 186 -0.25 11.64 3.20
CA CYS A 186 0.03 10.38 3.89
C CYS A 186 -0.53 10.33 5.31
N GLY A 187 -0.63 9.14 5.88
CA GLY A 187 -1.04 8.98 7.28
C GLY A 187 0.03 9.46 8.25
N LYS A 188 1.26 8.99 8.02
CA LYS A 188 2.47 9.41 8.74
C LYS A 188 3.60 9.51 7.73
N LEU A 189 4.36 10.59 7.77
CA LEU A 189 5.44 10.84 6.82
C LEU A 189 6.59 9.85 7.02
N ASP A 190 6.80 9.00 6.03
CA ASP A 190 8.05 8.29 5.84
C ASP A 190 8.93 9.12 4.90
N VAL A 191 9.97 9.74 5.48
CA VAL A 191 10.88 10.63 4.75
C VAL A 191 11.63 9.89 3.64
N GLN A 192 11.95 8.60 3.81
CA GLN A 192 12.66 7.84 2.78
C GLN A 192 11.75 7.52 1.60
N ALA A 193 10.53 7.05 1.87
CA ALA A 193 9.55 6.79 0.83
C ALA A 193 9.18 8.07 0.07
N ALA A 194 8.88 9.17 0.79
CA ALA A 194 8.55 10.46 0.18
C ALA A 194 9.70 11.01 -0.66
N GLN A 195 10.95 10.91 -0.17
CA GLN A 195 12.13 11.31 -0.94
C GLN A 195 12.28 10.47 -2.22
N GLY A 196 12.03 9.16 -2.16
CA GLY A 196 12.04 8.28 -3.33
C GLY A 196 11.00 8.67 -4.38
N VAL A 197 9.76 8.94 -3.95
CA VAL A 197 8.68 9.40 -4.84
C VAL A 197 9.06 10.73 -5.50
N ILE A 198 9.46 11.73 -4.73
CA ILE A 198 9.79 13.07 -5.26
C ILE A 198 11.01 13.03 -6.17
N ALA A 199 12.00 12.17 -5.90
CA ALA A 199 13.10 11.94 -6.82
C ALA A 199 12.63 11.36 -8.16
N GLY A 200 11.69 10.41 -8.14
CA GLY A 200 11.03 9.89 -9.34
C GLY A 200 10.25 10.97 -10.10
N ILE A 201 9.52 11.84 -9.40
CA ILE A 201 8.81 12.98 -10.01
C ILE A 201 9.81 13.92 -10.71
N ALA A 202 10.85 14.35 -10.00
CA ALA A 202 11.84 15.27 -10.55
C ALA A 202 12.58 14.68 -11.77
N ASP A 203 12.93 13.40 -11.73
CA ASP A 203 13.55 12.71 -12.88
C ASP A 203 12.59 12.61 -14.07
N ALA A 204 11.32 12.30 -13.82
CA ALA A 204 10.30 12.26 -14.84
C ALA A 204 10.04 13.64 -15.45
N CYS A 205 10.01 14.71 -14.65
CA CYS A 205 9.92 16.09 -15.14
C CYS A 205 11.07 16.42 -16.11
N ARG A 206 12.32 16.08 -15.75
CA ARG A 206 13.48 16.25 -16.65
C ARG A 206 13.31 15.49 -17.97
N LYS A 207 12.90 14.22 -17.90
CA LYS A 207 12.66 13.38 -19.09
C LYS A 207 11.54 13.94 -19.96
N ALA A 208 10.47 14.44 -19.33
CA ALA A 208 9.31 15.03 -20.00
C ALA A 208 9.59 16.44 -20.57
N GLY A 209 10.66 17.09 -20.11
CA GLY A 209 11.04 18.44 -20.49
C GLY A 209 10.35 19.54 -19.68
N CYS A 210 9.76 19.26 -18.52
CA CYS A 210 9.12 20.26 -17.66
C CYS A 210 9.88 20.51 -16.35
N ALA A 211 9.63 21.65 -15.72
CA ALA A 211 10.17 21.98 -14.40
C ALA A 211 9.25 21.48 -13.27
N LEU A 212 9.80 20.88 -12.22
CA LEU A 212 9.10 20.67 -10.95
C LEU A 212 9.08 21.99 -10.18
N LEU A 213 7.96 22.71 -10.30
CA LEU A 213 7.85 24.11 -9.90
C LEU A 213 7.50 24.29 -8.42
N GLY A 214 6.82 23.32 -7.84
CA GLY A 214 6.39 23.36 -6.45
C GLY A 214 5.64 22.10 -6.08
N GLY A 215 5.36 21.94 -4.79
CA GLY A 215 4.55 20.85 -4.29
C GLY A 215 4.24 21.02 -2.82
N GLU A 216 3.40 20.14 -2.29
CA GLU A 216 2.96 20.15 -0.89
C GLU A 216 3.01 18.74 -0.28
N THR A 217 3.34 18.65 1.01
CA THR A 217 3.37 17.38 1.75
C THR A 217 2.49 17.48 3.00
N ALA A 218 1.41 16.71 3.02
CA ALA A 218 0.41 16.71 4.08
C ALA A 218 0.41 15.40 4.88
N GLU A 219 0.61 15.49 6.20
CA GLU A 219 0.37 14.39 7.14
C GLU A 219 -1.05 14.47 7.70
N MET A 220 -1.82 13.39 7.50
CA MET A 220 -3.24 13.28 7.84
C MET A 220 -3.55 11.91 8.48
N PRO A 221 -3.08 11.63 9.71
CA PRO A 221 -3.20 10.32 10.36
C PRO A 221 -4.63 9.86 10.64
N GLY A 222 -5.59 10.79 10.66
CA GLY A 222 -7.02 10.48 10.79
C GLY A 222 -7.71 10.13 9.46
N MET A 223 -7.05 10.39 8.32
CA MET A 223 -7.58 10.15 6.98
C MET A 223 -6.93 8.94 6.31
N TYR A 224 -5.60 8.80 6.45
CA TYR A 224 -4.84 7.72 5.85
C TYR A 224 -4.24 6.80 6.92
N PRO A 225 -4.29 5.46 6.74
CA PRO A 225 -3.59 4.54 7.62
C PRO A 225 -2.06 4.77 7.60
N PRO A 226 -1.34 4.40 8.67
CA PRO A 226 0.12 4.42 8.68
C PRO A 226 0.71 3.60 7.52
N GLY A 227 1.69 4.16 6.82
CA GLY A 227 2.33 3.54 5.65
C GLY A 227 1.58 3.74 4.33
N GLU A 228 0.37 4.30 4.36
CA GLU A 228 -0.37 4.67 3.15
C GLU A 228 -0.13 6.13 2.80
N TYR A 229 0.05 6.37 1.51
CA TYR A 229 0.11 7.68 0.89
C TYR A 229 -0.65 7.71 -0.43
N ASP A 230 -1.04 8.91 -0.83
CA ASP A 230 -1.70 9.24 -2.08
C ASP A 230 -0.98 10.41 -2.76
N LEU A 231 -1.06 10.45 -4.08
CA LEU A 231 -0.35 11.40 -4.92
C LEU A 231 -1.29 12.05 -5.92
N ALA A 232 -1.27 13.37 -5.97
CA ALA A 232 -1.88 14.16 -7.03
C ALA A 232 -0.82 14.98 -7.76
N GLY A 233 -0.97 15.04 -9.07
CA GLY A 233 -0.06 15.71 -9.98
C GLY A 233 -0.79 16.78 -10.77
N PHE A 234 -0.08 17.85 -11.13
CA PHE A 234 -0.63 18.97 -11.87
C PHE A 234 0.37 19.38 -12.94
N ALA A 235 0.06 19.12 -14.20
CA ALA A 235 0.87 19.56 -15.33
C ALA A 235 0.26 20.81 -15.95
N VAL A 236 1.11 21.79 -16.26
CA VAL A 236 0.76 22.92 -17.12
C VAL A 236 1.68 22.91 -18.33
N GLY A 237 1.07 22.93 -19.51
CA GLY A 237 1.73 23.06 -20.79
C GLY A 237 1.25 24.26 -21.58
N ALA A 238 1.87 24.47 -22.74
CA ALA A 238 1.46 25.50 -23.69
C ALA A 238 1.49 25.01 -25.13
N VAL A 239 0.57 25.57 -25.92
CA VAL A 239 0.48 25.37 -27.36
C VAL A 239 0.27 26.72 -28.02
N GLU A 240 0.90 26.96 -29.17
CA GLU A 240 0.65 28.19 -29.93
C GLU A 240 -0.77 28.16 -30.51
N ARG A 241 -1.43 29.32 -30.52
CA ARG A 241 -2.77 29.44 -31.10
C ARG A 241 -2.78 28.93 -32.56
N GLY A 242 -3.74 28.06 -32.87
CA GLY A 242 -3.87 27.43 -34.19
C GLY A 242 -3.08 26.13 -34.37
N GLN A 243 -2.30 25.69 -33.39
CA GLN A 243 -1.58 24.39 -33.40
C GLN A 243 -2.23 23.34 -32.48
N MET A 244 -3.44 23.61 -31.98
CA MET A 244 -4.14 22.70 -31.08
C MET A 244 -4.55 21.40 -31.78
N LEU A 245 -4.63 20.34 -30.96
CA LEU A 245 -5.25 19.06 -31.29
C LEU A 245 -6.48 18.85 -30.37
N PRO A 246 -7.43 17.98 -30.74
CA PRO A 246 -7.60 17.40 -32.06
C PRO A 246 -8.08 18.41 -33.10
N GLN A 247 -7.76 18.16 -34.38
CA GLN A 247 -8.25 18.92 -35.53
C GLN A 247 -9.42 18.18 -36.17
N LEU A 248 -10.57 18.23 -35.48
CA LEU A 248 -11.75 17.41 -35.78
C LEU A 248 -12.27 17.63 -37.21
N ASP A 249 -12.22 18.86 -37.70
CA ASP A 249 -12.61 19.27 -39.06
C ASP A 249 -11.74 18.64 -40.15
N ARG A 250 -10.50 18.25 -39.81
CA ARG A 250 -9.58 17.61 -40.73
C ARG A 250 -9.68 16.10 -40.70
N ILE A 251 -10.36 15.46 -39.76
CA ILE A 251 -10.44 13.99 -39.67
C ILE A 251 -11.46 13.46 -40.68
N ALA A 252 -11.06 12.47 -41.48
CA ALA A 252 -11.92 11.91 -42.52
C ALA A 252 -11.77 10.38 -42.62
N GLU A 253 -12.78 9.75 -43.23
CA GLU A 253 -12.72 8.32 -43.57
C GLU A 253 -11.47 8.00 -44.39
N GLY A 254 -10.78 6.92 -44.00
CA GLY A 254 -9.55 6.48 -44.65
C GLY A 254 -8.27 7.07 -44.06
N ASP A 255 -8.35 8.01 -43.11
CA ASP A 255 -7.21 8.37 -42.28
C ASP A 255 -6.64 7.14 -41.57
N VAL A 256 -5.33 7.15 -41.38
CA VAL A 256 -4.61 6.01 -40.82
C VAL A 256 -4.47 6.20 -39.32
N VAL A 257 -4.55 5.09 -38.59
CA VAL A 257 -4.37 5.06 -37.14
C VAL A 257 -3.02 4.42 -36.84
N ILE A 258 -2.17 5.14 -36.09
CA ILE A 258 -0.88 4.66 -35.61
C ILE A 258 -0.97 4.41 -34.11
N GLY A 259 -0.52 3.24 -33.66
CA GLY A 259 -0.40 2.88 -32.26
C GLY A 259 1.05 2.94 -31.79
N VAL A 260 1.29 3.56 -30.64
CA VAL A 260 2.63 3.68 -30.01
C VAL A 260 2.68 2.78 -28.79
N ALA A 261 3.76 2.01 -28.66
CA ALA A 261 3.92 1.02 -27.61
C ALA A 261 3.87 1.63 -26.20
N SER A 262 3.08 1.00 -25.34
CA SER A 262 3.16 1.13 -23.87
C SER A 262 4.40 0.41 -23.32
N SER A 263 4.72 0.66 -22.06
CA SER A 263 5.73 -0.08 -21.30
C SER A 263 5.12 -1.28 -20.54
N GLY A 264 3.80 -1.43 -20.56
CA GLY A 264 3.05 -2.39 -19.75
C GLY A 264 1.67 -1.83 -19.41
N VAL A 265 1.17 -2.15 -18.22
CA VAL A 265 -0.17 -1.76 -17.75
C VAL A 265 -0.30 -0.24 -17.51
N HIS A 266 0.83 0.48 -17.42
CA HIS A 266 0.89 1.92 -17.10
C HIS A 266 0.32 2.21 -15.70
N SER A 267 -0.66 3.10 -15.55
CA SER A 267 -1.23 3.46 -14.24
C SER A 267 -2.73 3.16 -14.11
N ASN A 268 -3.30 2.39 -15.04
CA ASN A 268 -4.75 2.12 -15.12
C ASN A 268 -5.08 0.63 -15.00
N GLY A 269 -6.28 0.29 -14.53
CA GLY A 269 -6.73 -1.10 -14.39
C GLY A 269 -6.17 -1.86 -13.17
N TYR A 270 -5.37 -1.22 -12.31
CA TYR A 270 -4.69 -1.88 -11.18
C TYR A 270 -5.64 -2.47 -10.13
N SER A 271 -6.86 -1.95 -10.02
CA SER A 271 -7.89 -2.55 -9.15
C SER A 271 -8.29 -3.95 -9.63
N LEU A 272 -8.37 -4.15 -10.95
CA LEU A 272 -8.63 -5.47 -11.54
C LEU A 272 -7.38 -6.35 -11.48
N VAL A 273 -6.20 -5.79 -11.78
CA VAL A 273 -4.92 -6.51 -11.63
C VAL A 273 -4.77 -7.11 -10.24
N ARG A 274 -4.99 -6.32 -9.18
CA ARG A 274 -4.90 -6.81 -7.79
C ARG A 274 -5.89 -7.94 -7.51
N LYS A 275 -7.14 -7.83 -7.98
CA LYS A 275 -8.14 -8.91 -7.84
C LYS A 275 -7.75 -10.18 -8.59
N ILE A 276 -7.06 -10.06 -9.73
CA ILE A 276 -6.55 -11.21 -10.48
C ILE A 276 -5.39 -11.85 -9.72
N VAL A 277 -4.43 -11.06 -9.23
CA VAL A 277 -3.32 -11.55 -8.40
C VAL A 277 -3.84 -12.30 -7.17
N GLU A 278 -4.79 -11.71 -6.43
CA GLU A 278 -5.42 -12.30 -5.24
C GLU A 278 -6.10 -13.66 -5.49
N LYS A 279 -6.55 -13.92 -6.73
CA LYS A 279 -7.18 -15.18 -7.14
C LYS A 279 -6.22 -16.15 -7.82
N SER A 280 -5.08 -15.66 -8.27
CA SER A 280 -4.09 -16.44 -8.99
C SER A 280 -3.22 -17.26 -8.06
N SER A 281 -2.44 -18.18 -8.61
CA SER A 281 -1.38 -18.88 -7.87
C SER A 281 -0.11 -18.05 -7.68
N LEU A 282 -0.05 -16.83 -8.23
CA LEU A 282 1.09 -15.92 -8.14
C LEU A 282 0.85 -14.84 -7.09
N ASP A 283 1.92 -14.45 -6.43
CA ASP A 283 1.99 -13.24 -5.60
C ASP A 283 2.98 -12.22 -6.20
N LEU A 284 3.07 -11.04 -5.58
CA LEU A 284 3.96 -9.97 -6.06
C LEU A 284 5.44 -10.34 -6.00
N SER A 285 5.83 -11.36 -5.20
CA SER A 285 7.22 -11.83 -5.08
C SER A 285 7.58 -12.93 -6.09
N SER A 286 6.58 -13.50 -6.75
CA SER A 286 6.73 -14.60 -7.70
C SER A 286 7.59 -14.21 -8.89
N ARG A 287 8.55 -15.07 -9.27
CA ARG A 287 9.48 -14.83 -10.38
C ARG A 287 8.81 -15.06 -11.74
N VAL A 288 8.88 -14.05 -12.61
CA VAL A 288 8.22 -14.01 -13.91
C VAL A 288 9.18 -13.56 -15.02
N GLY A 289 8.75 -13.74 -16.27
CA GLY A 289 9.51 -13.39 -17.46
C GLY A 289 10.39 -14.53 -17.95
N VAL A 290 10.93 -14.41 -19.17
CA VAL A 290 11.68 -15.51 -19.81
C VAL A 290 12.97 -15.86 -19.05
N SER A 291 13.62 -14.89 -18.41
CA SER A 291 14.84 -15.14 -17.61
C SER A 291 14.58 -15.38 -16.12
N GLY A 292 13.40 -15.01 -15.60
CA GLY A 292 13.05 -15.20 -14.18
C GLY A 292 13.71 -14.20 -13.24
N ASP A 293 14.40 -13.19 -13.77
CA ASP A 293 15.14 -12.22 -12.96
C ASP A 293 14.24 -11.18 -12.29
N GLN A 294 13.00 -11.04 -12.76
CA GLN A 294 12.05 -10.05 -12.30
C GLN A 294 10.89 -10.70 -11.53
N THR A 295 10.44 -10.04 -10.46
CA THR A 295 9.21 -10.40 -9.72
C THR A 295 7.96 -9.86 -10.41
N LEU A 296 6.79 -10.45 -10.13
CA LEU A 296 5.52 -9.94 -10.66
C LEU A 296 5.27 -8.49 -10.22
N GLY A 297 5.59 -8.15 -8.96
CA GLY A 297 5.52 -6.79 -8.43
C GLY A 297 6.39 -5.82 -9.22
N GLU A 298 7.64 -6.18 -9.52
CA GLU A 298 8.53 -5.37 -10.37
C GLU A 298 8.00 -5.18 -11.78
N LEU A 299 7.45 -6.24 -12.40
CA LEU A 299 6.86 -6.15 -13.74
C LEU A 299 5.65 -5.20 -13.74
N LEU A 300 4.78 -5.34 -12.74
CA LEU A 300 3.61 -4.47 -12.55
C LEU A 300 4.01 -3.04 -12.15
N LEU A 301 5.18 -2.82 -11.57
CA LEU A 301 5.71 -1.49 -11.23
C LEU A 301 6.57 -0.88 -12.34
N THR A 302 6.60 -1.49 -13.53
CA THR A 302 7.19 -0.87 -14.72
C THR A 302 6.55 0.52 -14.92
N PRO A 303 7.35 1.60 -14.97
CA PRO A 303 6.81 2.96 -14.97
C PRO A 303 6.09 3.27 -16.29
N THR A 304 5.07 4.11 -16.20
CA THR A 304 4.35 4.64 -17.35
C THR A 304 5.32 5.42 -18.24
N LYS A 305 5.10 5.27 -19.54
CA LYS A 305 6.00 5.81 -20.55
C LYS A 305 5.75 7.31 -20.75
N LEU A 306 6.81 8.08 -20.92
CA LEU A 306 6.74 9.52 -21.17
C LEU A 306 6.86 9.77 -22.68
N TYR A 307 5.79 10.28 -23.29
CA TYR A 307 5.73 10.50 -24.73
C TYR A 307 6.02 11.95 -25.14
N SER A 308 6.07 12.89 -24.20
CA SER A 308 6.11 14.32 -24.51
C SER A 308 7.29 14.70 -25.38
N LYS A 309 8.51 14.32 -24.99
CA LYS A 309 9.72 14.70 -25.73
C LYS A 309 9.83 13.99 -27.08
N THR A 310 9.33 12.76 -27.19
CA THR A 310 9.46 11.93 -28.40
C THR A 310 8.37 12.25 -29.43
N LEU A 311 7.13 12.47 -28.98
CA LEU A 311 6.00 12.68 -29.89
C LEU A 311 5.71 14.14 -30.20
N LEU A 312 6.03 15.10 -29.32
CA LEU A 312 5.69 16.51 -29.56
C LEU A 312 6.20 17.06 -30.92
N PRO A 313 7.43 16.76 -31.38
CA PRO A 313 7.86 17.17 -32.72
C PRO A 313 6.98 16.58 -33.84
N VAL A 314 6.56 15.32 -33.69
CA VAL A 314 5.67 14.63 -34.63
C VAL A 314 4.27 15.24 -34.61
N LEU A 315 3.73 15.53 -33.42
CA LEU A 315 2.43 16.20 -33.27
C LEU A 315 2.42 17.59 -33.93
N ARG A 316 3.56 18.32 -33.87
CA ARG A 316 3.74 19.64 -34.48
C ARG A 316 4.06 19.61 -35.98
N SER A 317 4.18 18.44 -36.60
CA SER A 317 4.47 18.30 -38.05
C SER A 317 3.35 18.84 -38.96
N GLY A 318 2.12 18.95 -38.45
CA GLY A 318 0.93 19.31 -39.23
C GLY A 318 0.26 18.14 -39.96
N HIS A 319 0.82 16.93 -39.86
CA HIS A 319 0.31 15.70 -40.47
C HIS A 319 -0.53 14.85 -39.50
N VAL A 320 -0.37 15.07 -38.19
CA VAL A 320 -1.18 14.45 -37.14
C VAL A 320 -2.46 15.26 -36.96
N ARG A 321 -3.61 14.59 -37.02
CA ARG A 321 -4.94 15.20 -36.88
C ARG A 321 -5.48 15.05 -35.46
N ALA A 322 -5.12 13.97 -34.77
CA ALA A 322 -5.47 13.76 -33.38
C ALA A 322 -4.44 12.86 -32.67
N TYR A 323 -4.39 13.00 -31.35
CA TYR A 323 -3.64 12.15 -30.43
C TYR A 323 -4.54 11.77 -29.26
N ALA A 324 -4.59 10.48 -28.93
CA ALA A 324 -5.23 9.95 -27.73
C ALA A 324 -4.19 9.27 -26.84
N HIS A 325 -4.11 9.70 -25.58
CA HIS A 325 -3.43 8.95 -24.53
C HIS A 325 -4.35 7.82 -24.06
N ILE A 326 -3.83 6.58 -24.00
CA ILE A 326 -4.65 5.41 -23.67
C ILE A 326 -4.54 5.11 -22.18
N THR A 327 -5.54 5.54 -21.43
CA THR A 327 -5.61 5.46 -19.95
C THR A 327 -6.80 4.61 -19.49
N GLY A 328 -7.46 4.98 -18.37
CA GLY A 328 -8.71 4.38 -17.93
C GLY A 328 -9.77 4.46 -19.03
N GLY A 329 -10.54 3.37 -19.19
CA GLY A 329 -11.44 3.23 -20.33
C GLY A 329 -10.77 2.69 -21.61
N GLY A 330 -9.44 2.49 -21.58
CA GLY A 330 -8.71 1.70 -22.56
C GLY A 330 -8.82 2.25 -23.98
N LEU A 331 -8.81 1.36 -24.97
CA LEU A 331 -8.96 1.72 -26.38
C LEU A 331 -10.37 2.22 -26.68
N LEU A 332 -11.39 1.65 -26.02
CA LEU A 332 -12.79 1.88 -26.33
C LEU A 332 -13.29 3.26 -25.91
N GLU A 333 -12.82 3.79 -24.78
CA GLU A 333 -13.30 5.09 -24.28
C GLU A 333 -12.37 6.27 -24.63
N ASN A 334 -11.06 6.05 -24.84
CA ASN A 334 -10.12 7.15 -25.08
C ASN A 334 -10.06 7.58 -26.54
N ILE A 335 -10.08 6.64 -27.50
CA ILE A 335 -9.98 6.97 -28.93
C ILE A 335 -11.19 7.82 -29.40
N PRO A 336 -12.45 7.53 -29.02
CA PRO A 336 -13.59 8.32 -29.47
C PRO A 336 -13.56 9.79 -29.02
N ARG A 337 -12.87 10.12 -27.92
CA ARG A 337 -12.78 11.49 -27.39
C ARG A 337 -12.08 12.46 -28.33
N VAL A 338 -11.32 11.94 -29.29
CA VAL A 338 -10.54 12.74 -30.24
C VAL A 338 -11.00 12.57 -31.69
N LEU A 339 -12.19 11.99 -31.89
CA LEU A 339 -12.81 11.79 -33.19
C LEU A 339 -14.09 12.65 -33.33
N PRO A 340 -14.47 13.03 -34.56
CA PRO A 340 -15.79 13.58 -34.82
C PRO A 340 -16.90 12.56 -34.53
N GLU A 341 -18.10 13.02 -34.17
CA GLU A 341 -19.26 12.15 -33.90
C GLU A 341 -19.63 11.24 -35.08
N SER A 342 -19.33 11.67 -36.31
CA SER A 342 -19.58 10.92 -37.55
C SER A 342 -18.53 9.85 -37.85
N CYS A 343 -17.50 9.71 -37.03
CA CYS A 343 -16.36 8.83 -37.30
C CYS A 343 -16.18 7.78 -36.19
N GLY A 344 -15.68 6.62 -36.60
CA GLY A 344 -15.15 5.59 -35.72
C GLY A 344 -13.80 5.08 -36.23
N VAL A 345 -13.24 4.08 -35.56
CA VAL A 345 -12.01 3.41 -35.99
C VAL A 345 -12.17 1.91 -36.00
N VAL A 346 -11.50 1.27 -36.96
CA VAL A 346 -11.31 -0.18 -37.00
C VAL A 346 -9.83 -0.46 -36.81
N LEU A 347 -9.50 -1.20 -35.75
CA LEU A 347 -8.16 -1.62 -35.38
C LEU A 347 -7.99 -3.12 -35.61
N ASP A 348 -6.79 -3.59 -35.95
CA ASP A 348 -6.48 -5.03 -36.05
C ASP A 348 -5.36 -5.40 -35.07
N ALA A 349 -5.71 -6.15 -34.03
CA ALA A 349 -4.81 -6.56 -32.95
C ALA A 349 -3.64 -7.44 -33.38
N LEU A 350 -3.66 -8.00 -34.60
CA LEU A 350 -2.53 -8.74 -35.14
C LEU A 350 -1.40 -7.84 -35.68
N THR A 351 -1.64 -6.53 -35.78
CA THR A 351 -0.69 -5.58 -36.38
C THR A 351 0.31 -4.99 -35.38
N TRP A 352 0.04 -5.08 -34.07
CA TRP A 352 0.97 -4.64 -33.03
C TRP A 352 1.31 -5.75 -32.05
N LYS A 353 2.39 -5.55 -31.31
CA LYS A 353 2.82 -6.48 -30.28
C LYS A 353 2.08 -6.21 -28.97
N ILE A 354 1.21 -7.12 -28.56
CA ILE A 354 0.60 -7.10 -27.22
C ILE A 354 1.59 -7.70 -26.20
N PRO A 355 1.99 -6.96 -25.15
CA PRO A 355 2.85 -7.49 -24.09
C PRO A 355 2.26 -8.73 -23.38
N GLU A 356 3.14 -9.65 -22.96
CA GLU A 356 2.75 -10.92 -22.33
C GLU A 356 1.91 -10.74 -21.07
N ILE A 357 2.10 -9.63 -20.33
CA ILE A 357 1.31 -9.31 -19.13
C ILE A 357 -0.19 -9.24 -19.42
N PHE A 358 -0.60 -8.70 -20.58
CA PHE A 358 -2.02 -8.66 -20.95
C PHE A 358 -2.56 -10.03 -21.34
N CYS A 359 -1.72 -10.90 -21.91
CA CYS A 359 -2.09 -12.27 -22.23
C CYS A 359 -2.31 -13.08 -20.95
N TRP A 360 -1.48 -12.84 -19.93
CA TRP A 360 -1.67 -13.41 -18.59
C TRP A 360 -2.92 -12.87 -17.91
N LEU A 361 -3.12 -11.54 -17.86
CA LEU A 361 -4.33 -10.93 -17.28
C LEU A 361 -5.61 -11.45 -17.94
N TYR A 362 -5.61 -11.61 -19.26
CA TYR A 362 -6.72 -12.15 -20.01
C TYR A 362 -7.08 -13.58 -19.58
N LYS A 363 -6.08 -14.46 -19.52
CA LYS A 363 -6.26 -15.89 -19.19
C LYS A 363 -6.58 -16.09 -17.71
N GLU A 364 -5.77 -15.52 -16.82
CA GLU A 364 -5.89 -15.69 -15.37
C GLU A 364 -7.17 -15.01 -14.82
N GLY A 365 -7.52 -13.85 -15.37
CA GLY A 365 -8.75 -13.14 -15.03
C GLY A 365 -10.00 -13.69 -15.71
N ASN A 366 -9.89 -14.62 -16.66
CA ASN A 366 -10.97 -15.09 -17.53
C ASN A 366 -11.80 -13.92 -18.10
N LEU A 367 -11.10 -12.92 -18.63
CA LEU A 367 -11.70 -11.66 -19.09
C LEU A 367 -12.27 -11.81 -20.52
N SER A 368 -13.27 -11.00 -20.87
CA SER A 368 -13.73 -10.87 -22.26
C SER A 368 -12.81 -9.94 -23.06
N GLU A 369 -12.90 -9.99 -24.39
CA GLU A 369 -12.18 -9.05 -25.27
C GLU A 369 -12.57 -7.60 -25.00
N GLU A 370 -13.87 -7.37 -24.80
CA GLU A 370 -14.42 -6.05 -24.47
C GLU A 370 -13.85 -5.53 -23.15
N GLU A 371 -13.83 -6.35 -22.11
CA GLU A 371 -13.27 -5.97 -20.80
C GLU A 371 -11.76 -5.68 -20.91
N MET A 372 -11.02 -6.46 -21.71
CA MET A 372 -9.61 -6.17 -21.98
C MET A 372 -9.42 -4.82 -22.66
N ALA A 373 -10.17 -4.55 -23.74
CA ALA A 373 -10.05 -3.32 -24.52
C ALA A 373 -10.57 -2.09 -23.78
N ARG A 374 -11.50 -2.26 -22.83
CA ARG A 374 -12.06 -1.20 -21.99
C ARG A 374 -11.21 -0.90 -20.76
N THR A 375 -10.61 -1.90 -20.14
CA THR A 375 -9.87 -1.69 -18.88
C THR A 375 -8.39 -1.43 -19.12
N PHE A 376 -7.81 -2.03 -20.15
CA PHE A 376 -6.38 -1.98 -20.42
C PHE A 376 -6.03 -1.33 -21.75
N ASN A 377 -4.79 -0.85 -21.82
CA ASN A 377 -4.22 -0.26 -23.03
C ASN A 377 -3.82 -1.32 -24.09
N CYS A 378 -3.81 -2.60 -23.71
CA CYS A 378 -3.50 -3.75 -24.56
C CYS A 378 -2.19 -3.61 -25.37
N GLY A 379 -1.19 -2.92 -24.81
CA GLY A 379 0.11 -2.71 -25.43
C GLY A 379 0.29 -1.36 -26.09
N LEU A 380 -0.75 -0.55 -26.24
CA LEU A 380 -0.70 0.76 -26.90
C LEU A 380 -0.87 1.88 -25.87
N GLY A 381 0.17 2.66 -25.60
CA GLY A 381 0.07 3.78 -24.64
C GLY A 381 -0.44 5.08 -25.27
N ALA A 382 -0.28 5.22 -26.60
CA ALA A 382 -0.82 6.35 -27.34
C ALA A 382 -1.32 5.91 -28.72
N VAL A 383 -2.31 6.61 -29.24
CA VAL A 383 -2.88 6.41 -30.57
C VAL A 383 -2.94 7.76 -31.31
N LEU A 384 -2.49 7.77 -32.57
CA LEU A 384 -2.49 8.96 -33.41
C LEU A 384 -3.38 8.71 -34.64
N VAL A 385 -4.20 9.70 -35.00
CA VAL A 385 -4.88 9.75 -36.29
C VAL A 385 -4.07 10.62 -37.22
N VAL A 386 -3.65 10.07 -38.34
CA VAL A 386 -2.73 10.71 -39.28
C VAL A 386 -3.30 10.75 -40.67
N GLN A 387 -2.94 11.80 -41.40
CA GLN A 387 -3.25 11.90 -42.82
C GLN A 387 -2.69 10.69 -43.57
N LYS A 388 -3.53 10.05 -44.37
CA LYS A 388 -3.22 8.82 -45.11
C LYS A 388 -1.92 8.90 -45.93
N GLU A 389 -1.70 9.99 -46.65
CA GLU A 389 -0.53 10.15 -47.53
C GLU A 389 0.79 10.27 -46.75
N MET A 390 0.71 10.73 -45.51
CA MET A 390 1.87 10.97 -44.65
C MET A 390 2.09 9.85 -43.61
N ALA A 391 1.23 8.84 -43.58
CA ALA A 391 1.21 7.82 -42.54
C ALA A 391 2.56 7.09 -42.40
N GLN A 392 3.21 6.74 -43.51
CA GLN A 392 4.49 6.03 -43.48
C GLN A 392 5.64 6.92 -42.98
N GLN A 393 5.63 8.21 -43.33
CA GLN A 393 6.63 9.16 -42.84
C GLN A 393 6.47 9.36 -41.33
N VAL A 394 5.24 9.64 -40.88
CA VAL A 394 4.95 9.84 -39.46
C VAL A 394 5.29 8.58 -38.64
N LEU A 395 5.00 7.39 -39.17
CA LEU A 395 5.40 6.15 -38.53
C LEU A 395 6.92 6.04 -38.38
N SER A 396 7.67 6.38 -39.43
CA SER A 396 9.14 6.35 -39.41
C SER A 396 9.70 7.33 -38.37
N ASP A 397 9.13 8.53 -38.29
CA ASP A 397 9.55 9.56 -37.33
C ASP A 397 9.33 9.10 -35.88
N ILE A 398 8.21 8.41 -35.62
CA ILE A 398 7.94 7.81 -34.31
C ILE A 398 8.91 6.64 -34.04
N GLN A 399 9.11 5.75 -35.03
CA GLN A 399 9.97 4.57 -34.91
C GLN A 399 11.45 4.89 -34.66
N ALA A 400 11.89 6.12 -34.96
CA ALA A 400 13.22 6.60 -34.58
C ALA A 400 13.43 6.69 -33.06
N HIS A 401 12.35 6.75 -32.28
CA HIS A 401 12.38 6.91 -30.83
C HIS A 401 11.58 5.83 -30.09
N GLU A 402 10.49 5.34 -30.68
CA GLU A 402 9.51 4.48 -30.02
C GLU A 402 8.96 3.38 -30.92
N PRO A 403 8.74 2.15 -30.42
CA PRO A 403 8.04 1.13 -31.20
C PRO A 403 6.61 1.58 -31.51
N ALA A 404 6.24 1.53 -32.79
CA ALA A 404 4.93 1.94 -33.27
C ALA A 404 4.53 1.14 -34.52
N TRP A 405 3.22 1.08 -34.78
CA TRP A 405 2.63 0.30 -35.86
C TRP A 405 1.47 1.04 -36.51
N LEU A 406 1.21 0.76 -37.80
CA LEU A 406 -0.07 1.09 -38.42
C LEU A 406 -1.07 0.05 -37.93
N ILE A 407 -2.02 0.49 -37.10
CA ILE A 407 -2.92 -0.42 -36.38
C ILE A 407 -4.33 -0.46 -36.94
N GLY A 408 -4.69 0.49 -37.80
CA GLY A 408 -6.06 0.62 -38.26
C GLY A 408 -6.31 1.85 -39.12
N LYS A 409 -7.59 2.17 -39.26
CA LYS A 409 -8.07 3.30 -40.05
C LYS A 409 -9.35 3.90 -39.47
N VAL A 410 -9.58 5.17 -39.78
CA VAL A 410 -10.84 5.87 -39.52
C VAL A 410 -11.89 5.41 -40.53
N VAL A 411 -13.11 5.18 -40.05
CA VAL A 411 -14.28 4.78 -40.83
C VAL A 411 -15.45 5.71 -40.53
N SER A 412 -16.39 5.84 -41.49
CA SER A 412 -17.66 6.52 -41.23
C SER A 412 -18.50 5.71 -40.25
N LEU A 413 -19.02 6.36 -39.20
CA LEU A 413 -19.82 5.71 -38.17
C LEU A 413 -21.27 5.58 -38.65
N GLN A 414 -21.78 4.34 -38.69
CA GLN A 414 -23.20 4.11 -38.91
C GLN A 414 -23.96 4.22 -37.58
N LYS A 415 -25.22 4.68 -37.67
CA LYS A 415 -26.06 4.86 -36.48
C LYS A 415 -26.25 3.53 -35.74
N GLY A 416 -25.80 3.48 -34.49
CA GLY A 416 -25.88 2.28 -33.63
C GLY A 416 -24.66 1.35 -33.72
N SER A 417 -23.61 1.70 -34.45
CA SER A 417 -22.32 0.99 -34.44
C SER A 417 -21.39 1.51 -33.35
N ASP A 418 -20.50 0.64 -32.85
CA ASP A 418 -19.46 1.03 -31.90
C ASP A 418 -18.45 2.00 -32.53
N ASN A 419 -18.04 3.02 -31.78
CA ASN A 419 -17.02 3.98 -32.22
C ASN A 419 -15.64 3.34 -32.44
N VAL A 420 -15.36 2.22 -31.77
CA VAL A 420 -14.08 1.50 -31.87
C VAL A 420 -14.35 0.02 -32.05
N GLN A 421 -13.85 -0.55 -33.14
CA GLN A 421 -13.87 -1.99 -33.37
C GLN A 421 -12.44 -2.52 -33.32
N VAL A 422 -12.18 -3.47 -32.41
CA VAL A 422 -10.86 -4.13 -32.29
C VAL A 422 -10.97 -5.53 -32.84
N LEU A 423 -10.49 -5.74 -34.07
CA LEU A 423 -10.49 -7.04 -34.72
C LEU A 423 -9.37 -7.92 -34.17
N ASN A 424 -9.62 -9.24 -34.14
CA ASN A 424 -8.64 -10.28 -33.82
C ASN A 424 -8.00 -10.19 -32.41
N LEU A 425 -8.60 -9.46 -31.46
CA LEU A 425 -8.01 -9.27 -30.13
C LEU A 425 -7.85 -10.60 -29.38
N HIS A 426 -8.86 -11.46 -29.39
CA HIS A 426 -8.75 -12.82 -28.84
C HIS A 426 -7.57 -13.60 -29.41
N ARG A 427 -7.42 -13.59 -30.73
CA ARG A 427 -6.35 -14.32 -31.41
C ARG A 427 -4.99 -13.77 -31.03
N ALA A 428 -4.83 -12.45 -30.95
CA ALA A 428 -3.60 -11.81 -30.53
C ALA A 428 -3.23 -12.14 -29.07
N LEU A 429 -4.21 -12.15 -28.16
CA LEU A 429 -4.03 -12.50 -26.74
C LEU A 429 -3.74 -13.99 -26.52
N GLN A 430 -4.19 -14.87 -27.42
CA GLN A 430 -3.88 -16.30 -27.38
C GLN A 430 -2.56 -16.68 -28.04
N ALA A 431 -2.16 -15.98 -29.11
CA ALA A 431 -0.97 -16.30 -29.90
C ALA A 431 0.34 -16.07 -29.14
N ASN A 432 0.35 -15.14 -28.19
CA ASN A 432 1.51 -14.91 -27.34
C ASN A 432 1.56 -15.93 -26.20
N ARG A 433 2.76 -16.51 -25.99
CA ARG A 433 3.01 -17.43 -24.87
C ARG A 433 2.66 -16.71 -23.56
N SER A 434 1.95 -17.41 -22.68
CA SER A 434 1.66 -16.90 -21.33
C SER A 434 2.94 -16.49 -20.63
N LEU A 435 2.86 -15.51 -19.71
CA LEU A 435 3.99 -15.09 -18.86
C LEU A 435 4.79 -16.33 -18.41
N CYS A 436 6.07 -16.41 -18.78
CA CYS A 436 6.91 -17.49 -18.29
C CYS A 436 7.06 -17.31 -16.77
N VAL A 437 6.50 -18.24 -16.00
CA VAL A 437 6.71 -18.29 -14.55
C VAL A 437 7.90 -19.21 -14.31
N HIS A 438 8.97 -18.68 -13.72
CA HIS A 438 10.05 -19.50 -13.21
C HIS A 438 9.59 -20.05 -11.87
N SER A 439 8.88 -21.16 -11.96
CA SER A 439 8.62 -21.96 -10.79
C SER A 439 9.97 -22.42 -10.24
N HIS A 440 10.27 -22.06 -8.99
CA HIS A 440 11.19 -22.83 -8.17
C HIS A 440 10.57 -24.23 -7.99
N ILE A 441 10.63 -25.07 -9.03
CA ILE A 441 10.45 -26.51 -8.90
C ILE A 441 11.78 -27.05 -8.37
N GLN A 442 12.10 -26.70 -7.13
CA GLN A 442 13.04 -27.41 -6.28
C GLN A 442 12.60 -27.21 -4.83
N GLY A 443 11.49 -27.86 -4.51
CA GLY A 443 10.87 -27.88 -3.19
C GLY A 443 9.51 -28.52 -3.30
N LYS A 444 9.48 -29.86 -3.38
CA LYS A 444 8.32 -30.77 -3.32
C LYS A 444 6.96 -30.11 -3.57
N ILE A 445 6.36 -30.39 -4.74
CA ILE A 445 4.90 -30.44 -4.84
C ILE A 445 4.41 -31.46 -3.80
N GLN A 446 4.01 -30.97 -2.62
CA GLN A 446 3.27 -31.77 -1.65
C GLN A 446 1.80 -31.46 -1.93
N THR A 447 1.17 -32.29 -2.74
CA THR A 447 -0.29 -32.29 -3.01
C THR A 447 -1.12 -32.70 -1.78
N GLY A 448 -0.61 -32.48 -0.55
CA GLY A 448 -1.28 -32.79 0.70
C GLY A 448 -1.63 -31.51 1.44
N LYS A 449 -2.87 -31.43 1.97
CA LYS A 449 -3.19 -30.42 2.98
C LYS A 449 -2.27 -30.64 4.18
N VAL A 450 -1.67 -29.57 4.72
CA VAL A 450 -0.81 -29.60 5.90
C VAL A 450 -1.57 -30.24 7.06
N LYS A 451 -1.00 -31.28 7.65
CA LYS A 451 -1.61 -32.02 8.76
C LYS A 451 -1.45 -31.26 10.07
N VAL A 452 -2.55 -30.71 10.58
CA VAL A 452 -2.58 -29.89 11.78
C VAL A 452 -3.10 -30.67 12.99
N ALA A 453 -2.39 -30.61 14.12
CA ALA A 453 -2.94 -30.97 15.42
C ALA A 453 -3.40 -29.73 16.19
N VAL A 454 -4.58 -29.81 16.81
CA VAL A 454 -5.12 -28.71 17.61
C VAL A 454 -5.12 -29.09 19.10
N LEU A 455 -4.42 -28.31 19.92
CA LEU A 455 -4.34 -28.52 21.36
C LEU A 455 -5.34 -27.62 22.08
N ILE A 456 -6.13 -28.19 22.99
CA ILE A 456 -7.24 -27.51 23.67
C ILE A 456 -7.28 -27.81 25.18
N SER A 457 -7.94 -26.94 25.97
CA SER A 457 -8.16 -27.15 27.41
C SER A 457 -9.60 -26.91 27.89
N GLY A 458 -10.54 -26.64 26.99
CA GLY A 458 -11.88 -26.14 27.36
C GLY A 458 -12.94 -26.32 26.28
N THR A 459 -13.84 -25.32 26.15
CA THR A 459 -15.08 -25.42 25.36
C THR A 459 -14.90 -25.53 23.85
N GLY A 460 -13.69 -25.27 23.33
CA GLY A 460 -13.34 -25.45 21.92
C GLY A 460 -14.01 -24.47 20.97
N SER A 461 -14.31 -23.23 21.39
CA SER A 461 -14.85 -22.21 20.48
C SER A 461 -13.91 -21.88 19.31
N ASN A 462 -12.59 -21.75 19.58
CA ASN A 462 -11.58 -21.57 18.54
C ASN A 462 -11.45 -22.82 17.65
N LEU A 463 -11.52 -24.01 18.24
CA LEU A 463 -11.52 -25.28 17.50
C LEU A 463 -12.68 -25.35 16.51
N GLN A 464 -13.88 -24.91 16.89
CA GLN A 464 -15.04 -24.91 15.97
C GLN A 464 -14.81 -24.01 14.76
N ALA A 465 -14.19 -22.84 14.96
CA ALA A 465 -13.84 -21.94 13.86
C ALA A 465 -12.79 -22.57 12.92
N LEU A 466 -11.79 -23.25 13.48
CA LEU A 466 -10.78 -23.97 12.71
C LEU A 466 -11.40 -25.11 11.88
N ILE A 467 -12.27 -25.93 12.48
CA ILE A 467 -12.99 -27.01 11.78
C ILE A 467 -13.81 -26.45 10.61
N ASN A 468 -14.53 -25.35 10.83
CA ASN A 468 -15.33 -24.72 9.78
C ASN A 468 -14.46 -24.16 8.65
N SER A 469 -13.28 -23.64 8.97
CA SER A 469 -12.32 -23.14 7.99
C SER A 469 -11.71 -24.27 7.15
N THR A 470 -11.33 -25.38 7.77
CA THR A 470 -10.67 -26.50 7.07
C THR A 470 -11.58 -27.30 6.13
N LYS A 471 -12.89 -27.13 6.27
CA LYS A 471 -13.90 -27.72 5.37
C LYS A 471 -14.04 -26.98 4.03
N LYS A 472 -13.48 -25.77 3.89
CA LYS A 472 -13.53 -25.02 2.64
C LYS A 472 -12.51 -25.57 1.64
N ASP A 473 -12.84 -25.57 0.35
CA ASP A 473 -11.98 -26.10 -0.71
C ASP A 473 -10.66 -25.32 -0.85
N ILE A 474 -10.65 -24.05 -0.43
CA ILE A 474 -9.47 -23.18 -0.38
C ILE A 474 -8.54 -23.43 0.81
N SER A 475 -8.87 -24.35 1.72
CA SER A 475 -8.05 -24.60 2.91
C SER A 475 -6.85 -25.49 2.61
N PHE A 476 -5.66 -24.96 2.85
CA PHE A 476 -4.38 -25.67 2.80
C PHE A 476 -4.11 -26.54 4.03
N ALA A 477 -4.95 -26.47 5.06
CA ALA A 477 -4.81 -27.23 6.29
C ALA A 477 -5.89 -28.32 6.43
N GLN A 478 -5.49 -29.46 7.00
CA GLN A 478 -6.38 -30.53 7.45
C GLN A 478 -6.12 -30.79 8.93
N ILE A 479 -7.14 -30.66 9.77
CA ILE A 479 -7.03 -31.05 11.19
C ILE A 479 -7.06 -32.58 11.26
N VAL A 480 -5.94 -33.20 11.62
CA VAL A 480 -5.81 -34.65 11.72
C VAL A 480 -5.96 -35.17 13.16
N LEU A 481 -5.80 -34.28 14.15
CA LEU A 481 -5.81 -34.66 15.55
C LEU A 481 -6.23 -33.49 16.46
N VAL A 482 -7.00 -33.78 17.50
CA VAL A 482 -7.25 -32.86 18.62
C VAL A 482 -6.78 -33.47 19.93
N ILE A 483 -5.87 -32.79 20.63
CA ILE A 483 -5.36 -33.21 21.94
C ILE A 483 -5.92 -32.30 23.03
N SER A 484 -6.49 -32.89 24.08
CA SER A 484 -6.87 -32.16 25.29
C SER A 484 -6.04 -32.58 26.48
N ASN A 485 -5.65 -31.62 27.31
CA ASN A 485 -5.01 -31.88 28.60
C ASN A 485 -6.00 -32.13 29.76
N LYS A 486 -7.30 -32.15 29.46
CA LYS A 486 -8.41 -32.39 30.40
C LYS A 486 -9.40 -33.39 29.81
N VAL A 487 -9.89 -34.31 30.64
CA VAL A 487 -10.93 -35.27 30.29
C VAL A 487 -12.28 -34.56 30.17
N GLY A 488 -13.12 -35.01 29.23
CA GLY A 488 -14.54 -34.63 29.18
C GLY A 488 -14.85 -33.19 28.76
N VAL A 489 -13.89 -32.47 28.16
CA VAL A 489 -14.14 -31.09 27.70
C VAL A 489 -15.00 -31.06 26.44
N GLU A 490 -15.86 -30.05 26.32
CA GLU A 490 -16.79 -29.90 25.19
C GLU A 490 -16.06 -29.77 23.83
N GLY A 491 -14.83 -29.27 23.80
CA GLY A 491 -14.03 -29.22 22.58
C GLY A 491 -13.73 -30.60 21.98
N LEU A 492 -13.58 -31.64 22.80
CA LEU A 492 -13.38 -33.02 22.31
C LEU A 492 -14.64 -33.55 21.62
N ARG A 493 -15.83 -33.30 22.21
CA ARG A 493 -17.11 -33.69 21.61
C ARG A 493 -17.34 -33.01 20.26
N LYS A 494 -16.88 -31.76 20.10
CA LYS A 494 -16.94 -31.03 18.82
C LYS A 494 -16.04 -31.64 17.76
N ALA A 495 -14.82 -32.07 18.14
CA ALA A 495 -13.91 -32.77 17.23
C ALA A 495 -14.47 -34.13 16.81
N GLU A 496 -15.01 -34.91 17.74
CA GLU A 496 -15.65 -36.21 17.48
C GLU A 496 -16.85 -36.06 16.53
N LYS A 497 -17.73 -35.06 16.76
CA LYS A 497 -18.84 -34.74 15.85
C LYS A 497 -18.37 -34.34 14.44
N ALA A 498 -17.16 -33.82 14.31
CA ALA A 498 -16.55 -33.47 13.02
C ALA A 498 -15.78 -34.64 12.37
N GLY A 499 -15.75 -35.82 12.99
CA GLY A 499 -15.02 -36.99 12.50
C GLY A 499 -13.50 -36.89 12.67
N ILE A 500 -13.02 -36.03 13.57
CA ILE A 500 -11.59 -35.80 13.79
C ILE A 500 -11.13 -36.67 14.98
N PRO A 501 -10.04 -37.44 14.85
CA PRO A 501 -9.46 -38.21 15.95
C PRO A 501 -9.12 -37.33 17.17
N THR A 502 -9.40 -37.86 18.37
CA THR A 502 -9.13 -37.18 19.63
C THR A 502 -8.21 -37.99 20.55
N ARG A 503 -7.42 -37.30 21.36
CA ARG A 503 -6.59 -37.88 22.42
C ARG A 503 -6.67 -37.02 23.69
N VAL A 504 -6.65 -37.69 24.84
CA VAL A 504 -6.60 -37.03 26.14
C VAL A 504 -5.30 -37.40 26.84
N ILE A 505 -4.51 -36.39 27.17
CA ILE A 505 -3.23 -36.57 27.87
C ILE A 505 -3.29 -35.71 29.13
N GLU A 506 -3.62 -36.33 30.26
CA GLU A 506 -3.78 -35.60 31.51
C GLU A 506 -2.42 -35.22 32.09
N HIS A 507 -2.13 -33.92 32.10
CA HIS A 507 -0.88 -33.39 32.64
C HIS A 507 -0.62 -33.72 34.13
N THR A 508 -1.65 -34.11 34.88
CA THR A 508 -1.55 -34.54 36.30
C THR A 508 -0.93 -35.92 36.47
N ARG A 509 -0.82 -36.71 35.40
CA ARG A 509 -0.25 -38.07 35.43
C ARG A 509 1.27 -38.11 35.25
N PHE A 510 1.92 -36.94 35.11
CA PHE A 510 3.34 -36.82 34.84
C PHE A 510 4.04 -36.04 35.95
N GLN A 511 5.26 -36.45 36.30
CA GLN A 511 6.02 -35.85 37.40
C GLN A 511 6.66 -34.52 36.99
N SER A 512 6.82 -34.29 35.69
CA SER A 512 7.39 -33.06 35.15
C SER A 512 6.69 -32.59 33.87
N ARG A 513 6.87 -31.31 33.56
CA ARG A 513 6.37 -30.71 32.31
C ARG A 513 7.02 -31.36 31.08
N THR A 514 8.32 -31.62 31.14
CA THR A 514 9.07 -32.26 30.06
C THR A 514 8.52 -33.66 29.77
N GLU A 515 8.18 -34.43 30.81
CA GLU A 515 7.60 -35.77 30.67
C GLU A 515 6.19 -35.72 30.04
N PHE A 516 5.37 -34.75 30.43
CA PHE A 516 4.07 -34.49 29.81
C PHE A 516 4.21 -34.11 28.33
N ASP A 517 5.12 -33.18 28.01
CA ASP A 517 5.34 -32.73 26.64
C ASP A 517 5.88 -33.87 25.76
N SER A 518 6.75 -34.74 26.28
CA SER A 518 7.20 -35.95 25.58
C SER A 518 6.07 -36.94 25.28
N ALA A 519 5.06 -37.02 26.15
CA ALA A 519 3.88 -37.84 25.89
C ALA A 519 2.98 -37.22 24.80
N VAL A 520 2.84 -35.88 24.79
CA VAL A 520 2.15 -35.15 23.72
C VAL A 520 2.88 -35.35 22.39
N ASP A 521 4.20 -35.21 22.39
CA ASP A 521 5.07 -35.33 21.23
C ASP A 521 4.96 -36.71 20.55
N LYS A 522 5.00 -37.80 21.32
CA LYS A 522 4.79 -39.17 20.80
C LYS A 522 3.45 -39.32 20.05
N VAL A 523 2.41 -38.69 20.57
CA VAL A 523 1.08 -38.73 19.96
C VAL A 523 1.01 -37.85 18.71
N LEU A 524 1.73 -36.73 18.67
CA LEU A 524 1.83 -35.91 17.46
C LEU A 524 2.58 -36.64 16.34
N GLU A 525 3.62 -37.40 16.69
CA GLU A 525 4.36 -38.25 15.74
C GLU A 525 3.49 -39.41 15.19
N GLU A 526 2.68 -40.06 16.04
CA GLU A 526 1.73 -41.12 15.65
C GLU A 526 0.81 -40.68 14.51
N PHE A 527 0.38 -39.40 14.52
CA PHE A 527 -0.54 -38.83 13.54
C PHE A 527 0.18 -38.11 12.38
N SER A 528 1.51 -38.18 12.32
CA SER A 528 2.34 -37.50 11.31
C SER A 528 2.00 -36.01 11.20
N VAL A 529 1.89 -35.33 12.34
CA VAL A 529 1.52 -33.92 12.41
C VAL A 529 2.64 -33.05 11.86
N GLU A 530 2.28 -32.06 11.05
CA GLU A 530 3.20 -31.10 10.44
C GLU A 530 3.12 -29.73 11.12
N LEU A 531 1.96 -29.37 11.68
CA LEU A 531 1.75 -28.08 12.37
C LEU A 531 0.93 -28.25 13.65
N ILE A 532 1.33 -27.55 14.72
CA ILE A 532 0.61 -27.53 16.00
C ILE A 532 -0.11 -26.19 16.16
N CYS A 533 -1.43 -26.23 16.40
CA CYS A 533 -2.23 -25.06 16.71
C CYS A 533 -2.69 -25.08 18.17
N LEU A 534 -2.34 -24.05 18.94
CA LEU A 534 -2.77 -23.89 20.34
C LEU A 534 -4.09 -23.13 20.41
N ALA A 535 -5.21 -23.85 20.39
CA ALA A 535 -6.55 -23.25 20.38
C ALA A 535 -7.14 -23.19 21.81
N GLY A 536 -6.65 -22.24 22.61
CA GLY A 536 -7.05 -22.11 24.02
C GLY A 536 -6.47 -23.21 24.90
N PHE A 537 -5.23 -23.61 24.60
CA PHE A 537 -4.44 -24.55 25.39
C PHE A 537 -3.81 -23.82 26.60
N MET A 538 -4.22 -24.19 27.81
CA MET A 538 -3.88 -23.49 29.05
C MET A 538 -2.71 -24.16 29.79
N ARG A 539 -1.68 -24.60 29.05
CA ARG A 539 -0.45 -25.18 29.59
C ARG A 539 0.75 -24.55 28.91
N ILE A 540 1.80 -24.32 29.69
CA ILE A 540 3.09 -23.86 29.18
C ILE A 540 3.82 -25.09 28.63
N LEU A 541 4.31 -24.99 27.39
CA LEU A 541 5.17 -25.99 26.75
C LEU A 541 6.63 -25.74 27.14
N SER A 542 7.41 -26.81 27.28
CA SER A 542 8.83 -26.74 27.63
C SER A 542 9.67 -26.26 26.44
N GLY A 543 10.83 -25.67 26.75
CA GLY A 543 11.79 -25.22 25.73
C GLY A 543 12.20 -26.31 24.72
N PRO A 544 12.51 -27.56 25.15
CA PRO A 544 12.79 -28.66 24.22
C PRO A 544 11.64 -28.96 23.26
N PHE A 545 10.38 -28.92 23.73
CA PHE A 545 9.22 -29.15 22.89
C PHE A 545 9.07 -28.04 21.84
N VAL A 546 9.17 -26.77 22.25
CA VAL A 546 9.08 -25.64 21.33
C VAL A 546 10.18 -25.68 20.28
N LYS A 547 11.43 -25.98 20.69
CA LYS A 547 12.58 -26.08 19.77
C LYS A 547 12.42 -27.20 18.73
N LYS A 548 11.75 -28.30 19.09
CA LYS A 548 11.47 -29.40 18.15
C LYS A 548 10.43 -29.01 17.09
N TRP A 549 9.46 -28.18 17.48
CA TRP A 549 8.31 -27.78 16.66
C TRP A 549 8.39 -26.31 16.20
N GLU A 550 9.59 -25.76 16.09
CA GLU A 550 9.83 -24.32 15.82
C GLU A 550 9.46 -23.88 14.39
N GLY A 551 9.14 -24.82 13.50
CA GLY A 551 8.95 -24.56 12.07
C GLY A 551 10.29 -24.32 11.36
N GLU A 552 10.28 -24.25 10.02
CA GLU A 552 11.42 -23.77 9.22
C GLU A 552 11.42 -22.25 9.09
#